data_AF-A0A1D2QK74-F1
#
_entry.id   AF-A0A1D2QK74-F1
#
_cell.length_a   1.000
_cell.length_b   1.000
_cell.length_c   1.000
_cell.angle_alpha   90.00
_cell.angle_beta   90.00
_cell.angle_gamma   90.00
#
_symmetry.space_group_name_H-M   'P 1'
#
loop_
_entity.id
_entity.type
_entity.pdbx_description
1 polymer ?
#
loop_
_entity_poly.entity_id
_entity_poly.type
_entity_poly.pdbx_seq_one_letter_code
_entity_poly.pdbx_strand_id
1 'polypeptide(L)'
;MGTRILDWFSRYWKRKTDRPDYRQAYVKLPLDTDLPSLASEFERVCEGRLDRVPRRDSLVVDTDFIPEARFDGDRFAELVAELKARSPERYALYDSTKWRRHEGGVAKMHTVVPVKRLYSVDEESTAYEPSVSDRPR
;
A
#
# COMPACT_ATOMS: atom_id res chain seq x y z
N MET A 1 -1.95 2.76 -36.79
CA MET A 1 -3.27 2.53 -36.18
C MET A 1 -3.27 1.19 -35.43
N GLY A 2 -2.81 1.14 -34.16
CA GLY A 2 -2.70 -0.14 -33.42
C GLY A 2 -2.86 -0.04 -31.90
N THR A 3 -2.85 1.17 -31.35
CA THR A 3 -2.91 1.41 -29.90
C THR A 3 -4.33 1.31 -29.34
N ARG A 4 -5.37 1.66 -30.12
CA ARG A 4 -6.77 1.73 -29.61
C ARG A 4 -7.38 0.37 -29.26
N ILE A 5 -7.02 -0.70 -29.99
CA ILE A 5 -7.56 -2.05 -29.75
C ILE A 5 -6.90 -2.67 -28.49
N LEU A 6 -5.58 -2.54 -28.35
CA LEU A 6 -4.85 -3.01 -27.17
C LEU A 6 -5.28 -2.30 -25.87
N ASP A 7 -5.64 -1.01 -25.96
CA ASP A 7 -6.17 -0.24 -24.83
C ASP A 7 -7.60 -0.66 -24.43
N TRP A 8 -8.44 -0.99 -25.42
CA TRP A 8 -9.81 -1.44 -25.18
C TRP A 8 -9.84 -2.83 -24.52
N PHE A 9 -9.02 -3.77 -25.00
CA PHE A 9 -8.80 -5.05 -24.33
C PHE A 9 -8.22 -4.85 -22.92
N SER A 10 -7.24 -3.96 -22.73
CA SER A 10 -6.66 -3.65 -21.41
C SER A 10 -7.69 -3.10 -20.41
N ARG A 11 -8.57 -2.19 -20.84
CA ARG A 11 -9.64 -1.63 -19.99
C ARG A 11 -10.77 -2.61 -19.73
N TYR A 12 -11.14 -3.43 -20.72
CA TYR A 12 -12.17 -4.47 -20.57
C TYR A 12 -11.71 -5.56 -19.59
N TRP A 13 -10.43 -5.93 -19.63
CA TRP A 13 -9.89 -7.02 -18.81
C TRP A 13 -9.68 -6.60 -17.35
N LYS A 14 -9.25 -5.34 -17.09
CA LYS A 14 -9.25 -4.74 -15.74
C LYS A 14 -10.63 -4.73 -15.07
N ARG A 15 -11.71 -4.77 -15.86
CA ARG A 15 -13.10 -4.74 -15.38
C ARG A 15 -13.70 -6.14 -15.15
N LYS A 16 -13.11 -7.20 -15.70
CA LYS A 16 -13.65 -8.56 -15.64
C LYS A 16 -12.86 -9.52 -14.74
N THR A 17 -11.61 -9.18 -14.42
CA THR A 17 -10.73 -10.06 -13.65
C THR A 17 -10.69 -9.60 -12.20
N ASP A 18 -11.46 -10.26 -11.33
CA ASP A 18 -11.40 -10.02 -9.87
C ASP A 18 -10.14 -10.62 -9.21
N ARG A 19 -9.50 -11.60 -9.87
CA ARG A 19 -8.31 -12.29 -9.36
C ARG A 19 -7.12 -12.15 -10.32
N PRO A 20 -6.03 -11.49 -9.91
CA PRO A 20 -4.82 -11.43 -10.73
C PRO A 20 -4.13 -12.81 -10.81
N ASP A 21 -3.27 -12.99 -11.81
CA ASP A 21 -2.42 -14.19 -11.90
C ASP A 21 -1.17 -14.04 -11.01
N TYR A 22 -0.71 -12.81 -10.84
CA TYR A 22 0.46 -12.47 -10.04
C TYR A 22 0.20 -11.28 -9.13
N ARG A 23 0.93 -11.23 -8.02
CA ARG A 23 1.05 -10.06 -7.16
C ARG A 23 2.47 -9.60 -7.08
N GLN A 24 2.59 -8.30 -6.84
CA GLN A 24 3.84 -7.64 -6.58
C GLN A 24 3.62 -6.64 -5.45
N ALA A 25 4.62 -6.41 -4.62
CA ALA A 25 4.60 -5.37 -3.62
C ALA A 25 5.82 -4.48 -3.75
N TYR A 26 5.57 -3.17 -3.77
CA TYR A 26 6.58 -2.13 -3.66
C TYR A 26 6.32 -1.37 -2.38
N VAL A 27 7.26 -1.42 -1.44
CA VAL A 27 7.15 -0.78 -0.14
C VAL A 27 8.38 0.11 0.05
N LYS A 28 8.18 1.42 0.08
CA LYS A 28 9.23 2.37 0.47
C LYS A 28 8.98 2.76 1.92
N LEU A 29 10.02 2.75 2.75
CA LEU A 29 9.96 3.09 4.17
C LEU A 29 11.02 4.14 4.52
N PRO A 30 10.73 5.16 5.33
CA PRO A 30 11.74 6.06 5.88
C PRO A 30 12.75 5.30 6.77
N LEU A 31 14.02 5.71 6.78
CA LEU A 31 15.06 5.07 7.62
C LEU A 31 14.96 5.43 9.12
N ASP A 32 14.29 6.53 9.46
CA ASP A 32 14.11 7.03 10.82
C ASP A 32 12.99 6.32 11.59
N THR A 33 12.33 5.35 10.98
CA THR A 33 11.37 4.50 11.67
C THR A 33 12.04 3.22 12.17
N ASP A 34 11.60 2.67 13.31
CA ASP A 34 11.96 1.32 13.82
C ASP A 34 11.55 0.13 12.90
N LEU A 35 11.28 0.41 11.63
CA LEU A 35 10.83 -0.48 10.56
C LEU A 35 11.87 -1.43 9.94
N PRO A 36 13.20 -1.36 10.18
CA PRO A 36 14.12 -2.37 9.65
C PRO A 36 13.77 -3.81 10.09
N SER A 37 13.18 -3.97 11.27
CA SER A 37 12.64 -5.25 11.75
C SER A 37 11.47 -5.75 10.89
N LEU A 38 10.52 -4.86 10.58
CA LEU A 38 9.35 -5.12 9.72
C LEU A 38 9.75 -5.45 8.27
N ALA A 39 10.84 -4.88 7.76
CA ALA A 39 11.36 -5.25 6.45
C ALA A 39 11.74 -6.75 6.36
N SER A 40 12.10 -7.38 7.49
CA SER A 40 12.41 -8.82 7.54
C SER A 40 11.15 -9.68 7.62
N GLU A 41 10.08 -9.14 8.18
CA GLU A 41 8.77 -9.80 8.15
C GLU A 41 8.15 -9.74 6.75
N PHE A 42 8.31 -8.62 6.04
CA PHE A 42 7.92 -8.51 4.63
C PHE A 42 8.66 -9.55 3.77
N GLU A 43 9.97 -9.74 3.97
CA GLU A 43 10.74 -10.82 3.32
C GLU A 43 10.09 -12.17 3.53
N ARG A 44 9.69 -12.49 4.76
CA ARG A 44 9.06 -13.77 5.08
C ARG A 44 7.72 -13.96 4.35
N VAL A 45 6.88 -12.93 4.33
CA VAL A 45 5.54 -12.99 3.70
C VAL A 45 5.64 -13.03 2.18
N CYS A 46 6.66 -12.41 1.61
CA CYS A 46 6.94 -12.44 0.18
C CYS A 46 7.89 -13.60 -0.23
N GLU A 47 8.02 -14.64 0.61
CA GLU A 47 8.86 -15.83 0.38
C GLU A 47 10.32 -15.53 0.00
N GLY A 48 10.90 -14.44 0.52
CA GLY A 48 12.29 -14.05 0.28
C GLY A 48 12.55 -13.45 -1.10
N ARG A 49 11.52 -13.19 -1.90
CA ARG A 49 11.63 -12.56 -3.23
C ARG A 49 11.64 -11.05 -3.17
N LEU A 50 12.45 -10.50 -2.27
CA LEU A 50 12.48 -9.07 -1.99
C LEU A 50 13.86 -8.49 -2.26
N ASP A 51 13.90 -7.51 -3.15
CA ASP A 51 15.08 -6.67 -3.33
C ASP A 51 15.04 -5.54 -2.30
N ARG A 52 16.03 -5.55 -1.40
CA ARG A 52 16.30 -4.45 -0.47
C ARG A 52 17.24 -3.47 -1.12
N VAL A 53 16.71 -2.30 -1.48
CA VAL A 53 17.51 -1.21 -2.02
C VAL A 53 17.60 -0.11 -0.96
N PRO A 54 18.69 -0.06 -0.17
CA PRO A 54 18.92 1.08 0.70
C PRO A 54 19.11 2.33 -0.15
N ARG A 55 18.40 3.39 0.21
CA ARG A 55 18.58 4.74 -0.31
C ARG A 55 19.05 5.65 0.81
N ARG A 56 19.46 6.87 0.45
CA ARG A 56 20.04 7.84 1.38
C ARG A 56 19.16 8.10 2.62
N ASP A 57 17.85 8.06 2.47
CA ASP A 57 16.84 8.41 3.49
C ASP A 57 15.71 7.38 3.61
N SER A 58 15.78 6.27 2.88
CA SER A 58 14.71 5.28 2.86
C SER A 58 15.21 3.88 2.57
N LEU A 59 14.48 2.87 3.03
CA LEU A 59 14.60 1.50 2.58
C LEU A 59 13.49 1.23 1.54
N VAL A 60 13.85 0.74 0.37
CA VAL A 60 12.88 0.24 -0.62
C VAL A 60 12.92 -1.28 -0.60
N VAL A 61 11.73 -1.87 -0.58
CA VAL A 61 11.43 -3.29 -0.51
C VAL A 61 10.53 -3.56 -1.72
N ASP A 62 11.09 -4.15 -2.78
CA ASP A 62 10.37 -4.45 -4.03
C ASP A 62 10.37 -5.94 -4.30
N THR A 63 9.20 -6.53 -4.55
CA THR A 63 9.09 -7.96 -4.79
C THR A 63 9.19 -8.28 -6.27
N ASP A 64 9.65 -9.50 -6.59
CA ASP A 64 9.35 -10.10 -7.88
C ASP A 64 7.83 -10.32 -8.05
N PHE A 65 7.42 -10.71 -9.25
CA PHE A 65 6.08 -11.23 -9.49
C PHE A 65 5.89 -12.58 -8.79
N ILE A 66 4.99 -12.62 -7.81
CA ILE A 66 4.62 -13.79 -7.03
C ILE A 66 3.30 -14.33 -7.59
N PRO A 67 3.18 -15.63 -7.95
CA PRO A 67 1.90 -16.19 -8.37
C PRO A 67 0.82 -16.00 -7.29
N GLU A 68 -0.41 -15.67 -7.69
CA GLU A 68 -1.53 -15.40 -6.75
C GLU A 68 -1.73 -16.53 -5.73
N ALA A 69 -1.57 -17.77 -6.17
CA ALA A 69 -1.75 -18.95 -5.32
C ALA A 69 -0.70 -19.09 -4.21
N ARG A 70 0.42 -18.35 -4.28
CA ARG A 70 1.49 -18.34 -3.28
C ARG A 70 1.55 -17.04 -2.49
N PHE A 71 0.80 -16.03 -2.90
CA PHE A 71 0.81 -14.76 -2.20
C PHE A 71 -0.17 -14.81 -1.03
N ASP A 72 0.34 -14.71 0.20
CA ASP A 72 -0.48 -14.56 1.39
C ASP A 72 -0.99 -13.11 1.49
N GLY A 73 -2.17 -12.88 0.91
CA GLY A 73 -2.79 -11.56 0.86
C GLY A 73 -3.25 -11.03 2.21
N ASP A 74 -3.70 -11.92 3.09
CA ASP A 74 -4.21 -11.54 4.41
C ASP A 74 -3.06 -11.14 5.32
N ARG A 75 -1.99 -11.96 5.37
CA ARG A 75 -0.79 -11.64 6.13
C ARG A 75 -0.10 -10.38 5.61
N PHE A 76 -0.09 -10.17 4.29
CA PHE A 76 0.41 -8.92 3.71
C PHE A 76 -0.41 -7.70 4.18
N ALA A 77 -1.73 -7.80 4.21
CA ALA A 77 -2.59 -6.72 4.68
C ALA A 77 -2.38 -6.41 6.17
N GLU A 78 -2.22 -7.44 7.01
CA GLU A 78 -1.85 -7.29 8.43
C GLU A 78 -0.52 -6.54 8.58
N LEU A 79 0.52 -6.94 7.85
CA LEU A 79 1.81 -6.25 7.88
C LEU A 79 1.70 -4.78 7.47
N VAL A 80 0.91 -4.47 6.44
CA VAL A 80 0.68 -3.08 6.02
C VAL A 80 -0.06 -2.29 7.10
N ALA A 81 -1.01 -2.91 7.81
CA ALA A 81 -1.71 -2.27 8.93
C ALA A 81 -0.78 -2.01 10.12
N GLU A 82 0.06 -2.98 10.49
CA GLU A 82 1.08 -2.81 11.52
C GLU A 82 2.08 -1.72 11.15
N LEU A 83 2.50 -1.68 9.89
CA LEU A 83 3.40 -0.65 9.36
C LEU A 83 2.78 0.76 9.48
N LYS A 84 1.49 0.90 9.12
CA LYS A 84 0.72 2.13 9.30
C LYS A 84 0.67 2.58 10.75
N ALA A 85 0.46 1.64 11.68
CA ALA A 85 0.37 1.94 13.11
C ALA A 85 1.71 2.36 13.73
N ARG A 86 2.83 1.82 13.24
CA ARG A 86 4.19 2.12 13.75
C ARG A 86 4.89 3.27 13.02
N SER A 87 4.29 3.83 11.97
CA SER A 87 4.89 4.94 11.22
C SER A 87 5.00 6.19 12.08
N PRO A 88 6.10 6.96 11.99
CA PRO A 88 6.23 8.20 12.74
C PRO A 88 5.15 9.17 12.28
N GLU A 89 4.63 9.98 13.21
CA GLU A 89 3.53 10.93 12.94
C GLU A 89 3.85 11.92 11.82
N ARG A 90 5.13 12.21 11.61
CA ARG A 90 5.65 13.05 10.52
C ARG A 90 5.24 12.55 9.12
N TYR A 91 4.99 11.25 9.00
CA TYR A 91 4.60 10.60 7.75
C TYR A 91 3.21 9.98 7.88
N ALA A 92 2.47 9.97 6.77
CA ALA A 92 1.37 9.04 6.58
C ALA A 92 1.83 8.00 5.57
N LEU A 93 1.48 6.73 5.77
CA LEU A 93 1.74 5.70 4.78
C LEU A 93 0.54 5.59 3.85
N TYR A 94 0.78 5.92 2.59
CA TYR A 94 -0.21 5.79 1.53
C TYR A 94 -0.05 4.43 0.86
N ASP A 95 -1.16 3.69 0.77
CA ASP A 95 -1.26 2.45 0.03
C ASP A 95 -2.12 2.63 -1.23
N SER A 96 -1.69 2.01 -2.33
CA SER A 96 -2.47 1.96 -3.55
C SER A 96 -2.23 0.65 -4.28
N THR A 97 -3.20 0.27 -5.10
CA THR A 97 -3.08 -0.92 -5.92
C THR A 97 -3.24 -0.57 -7.39
N LYS A 98 -2.35 -1.12 -8.23
CA LYS A 98 -2.36 -0.89 -9.68
C LYS A 98 -2.30 -2.22 -10.44
N TRP A 99 -3.18 -2.34 -11.42
CA TRP A 99 -3.14 -3.43 -12.40
C TRP A 99 -2.01 -3.21 -13.42
N ARG A 100 -1.19 -4.24 -13.64
CA ARG A 100 -0.07 -4.26 -14.57
C ARG A 100 -0.20 -5.45 -15.52
N ARG A 101 0.32 -5.28 -16.74
CA ARG A 101 0.55 -6.41 -17.65
C ARG A 101 1.86 -7.09 -17.26
N HIS A 102 1.88 -8.41 -17.35
CA HIS A 102 3.05 -9.24 -17.17
C HIS A 102 3.11 -10.24 -18.35
N GLU A 103 4.29 -10.71 -18.75
CA GLU A 103 4.41 -11.62 -19.89
C GLU A 103 3.60 -12.92 -19.69
N GLY A 104 3.51 -13.39 -18.44
CA GLY A 104 2.73 -14.57 -18.08
C GLY A 104 1.26 -14.32 -17.72
N GLY A 105 0.74 -13.08 -17.84
CA GLY A 105 -0.65 -12.77 -17.49
C GLY A 105 -0.88 -11.36 -16.94
N VAL A 106 -1.71 -11.24 -15.90
CA VAL A 106 -2.04 -9.98 -15.26
C VAL A 106 -1.52 -9.94 -13.83
N ALA A 107 -0.85 -8.85 -13.47
CA ALA A 107 -0.34 -8.63 -12.13
C ALA A 107 -1.10 -7.51 -11.41
N LYS A 108 -1.29 -7.68 -10.09
CA LYS A 108 -1.78 -6.64 -9.20
C LYS A 108 -0.63 -6.19 -8.30
N MET A 109 -0.15 -4.98 -8.55
CA MET A 109 0.95 -4.36 -7.82
C MET A 109 0.39 -3.54 -6.65
N HIS A 110 0.79 -3.89 -5.44
CA HIS A 110 0.57 -3.11 -4.23
C HIS A 110 1.72 -2.14 -4.03
N THR A 111 1.41 -0.89 -3.70
CA THR A 111 2.39 0.17 -3.50
C THR A 111 2.13 0.82 -2.16
N VAL A 112 3.08 0.75 -1.25
CA VAL A 112 3.05 1.42 0.06
C VAL A 112 4.21 2.40 0.14
N VAL A 113 3.93 3.68 0.35
CA VAL A 113 4.95 4.74 0.36
C VAL A 113 4.67 5.75 1.47
N PRO A 114 5.71 6.30 2.13
CA PRO A 114 5.56 7.43 3.01
C PRO A 114 5.22 8.66 2.17
N VAL A 115 4.15 9.32 2.57
CA VAL A 115 3.80 10.64 2.11
C VAL A 115 3.93 11.61 3.29
N LYS A 116 4.50 12.78 3.02
CA LYS A 116 4.55 13.84 4.02
C LYS A 116 3.11 14.29 4.32
N ARG A 117 2.72 14.31 5.59
CA ARG A 117 1.43 14.89 5.97
C ARG A 117 1.45 16.38 5.64
N LEU A 118 0.48 16.83 4.84
CA LEU A 118 0.34 18.25 4.50
C LEU A 118 -0.34 19.04 5.62
N TYR A 119 -1.03 18.34 6.54
CA TYR A 119 -1.73 18.92 7.69
C TYR A 119 -1.44 18.08 8.94
N SER A 120 -1.15 18.74 10.06
CA SER A 120 -1.12 18.11 11.37
C SER A 120 -2.56 17.78 11.76
N VAL A 121 -2.79 16.56 12.24
CA VAL A 121 -4.04 16.27 12.97
C VAL A 121 -3.78 16.78 14.37
N ASP A 122 -4.17 18.02 14.67
CA ASP A 122 -4.26 18.45 16.06
C ASP A 122 -5.36 17.60 16.70
N GLU A 123 -4.99 16.73 17.65
CA GLU A 123 -5.92 16.02 18.50
C GLU A 123 -6.59 17.02 19.46
N GLU A 124 -7.58 17.75 18.95
CA GLU A 124 -8.50 18.51 19.79
C GLU A 124 -9.92 18.38 19.24
N SER A 125 -10.53 17.21 19.47
CA SER A 125 -11.99 17.09 19.44
C SER A 125 -12.49 16.51 20.76
N THR A 126 -12.13 17.16 21.86
CA THR A 126 -12.88 17.05 23.11
C THR A 126 -14.29 17.61 22.89
N ALA A 127 -15.27 16.73 23.06
CA ALA A 127 -16.66 16.98 23.43
C ALA A 127 -17.39 18.13 22.69
N TYR A 128 -18.07 17.80 21.59
CA TYR A 128 -19.22 18.59 21.16
C TYR A 128 -20.39 18.29 22.13
N GLU A 129 -20.50 19.03 23.21
CA GLU A 129 -21.76 19.08 23.96
C GLU A 129 -22.78 19.90 23.16
N PRO A 130 -23.91 19.32 22.70
CA PRO A 130 -24.94 20.07 22.02
C PRO A 130 -25.60 21.01 23.04
N SER A 131 -25.34 22.31 22.89
CA SER A 131 -26.00 23.36 23.65
C SER A 131 -27.45 23.45 23.19
N VAL A 132 -28.35 22.82 23.95
CA VAL A 132 -29.80 22.98 23.79
C VAL A 132 -30.15 24.41 24.23
N SER A 133 -30.29 25.31 23.27
CA SER A 133 -30.82 26.64 23.50
C SER A 133 -32.32 26.54 23.77
N ASP A 134 -32.68 26.59 25.05
CA ASP A 134 -34.05 26.76 25.53
C ASP A 134 -34.55 28.17 25.14
N ARG A 135 -35.63 28.25 24.35
CA ARG A 135 -36.29 29.51 24.01
C ARG A 135 -37.63 29.55 24.71
N PRO A 136 -37.89 30.51 25.64
CA PRO A 136 -39.24 30.73 26.13
C PRO A 136 -40.10 31.43 25.05
N ARG A 137 -41.38 31.04 25.01
CA ARG A 137 -42.45 31.68 24.22
C ARG A 137 -43.00 32.92 24.91
#